data_AF-A0A7C3C5U2-F1
#
_entry.id   AF-A0A7C3C5U2-F1
#
_cell.length_a   1.000
_cell.length_b   1.000
_cell.length_c   1.000
_cell.angle_alpha   90.00
_cell.angle_beta   90.00
_cell.angle_gamma   90.00
#
_symmetry.space_group_name_H-M   'P 1'
#
loop_
_entity.id
_entity.type
_entity.pdbx_description
1 polymer ?
#
loop_
_entity_poly.entity_id
_entity_poly.type
_entity_poly.pdbx_seq_one_letter_code
_entity_poly.pdbx_strand_id
1 'polypeptide(L)' 'MFQKIKVPEWGEKIRIENGRLVVPDHPIVAFIEGDGTGPDIWNAAQPVFDAAVE' A
#
# COMPACT_ATOMS: atom_id res chain seq x y z
N MET A 1 -10.02 -8.92 14.13
CA MET A 1 -10.08 -9.18 12.67
C MET A 1 -10.90 -8.07 12.03
N PHE A 2 -10.48 -7.56 10.86
CA PHE A 2 -11.23 -6.49 10.19
C PHE A 2 -12.49 -7.04 9.54
N GLN A 3 -13.56 -6.24 9.50
CA GLN A 3 -14.83 -6.69 8.93
C GLN A 3 -14.83 -6.70 7.39
N LYS A 4 -14.14 -5.74 6.77
CA LYS A 4 -14.17 -5.51 5.32
C LYS A 4 -12.80 -5.45 4.65
N ILE A 5 -11.73 -5.65 5.41
CA ILE A 5 -10.35 -5.51 4.91
C ILE A 5 -9.68 -6.87 5.00
N LYS A 6 -9.17 -7.35 3.86
CA LYS A 6 -8.28 -8.51 3.80
C LYS A 6 -6.85 -8.01 3.81
N VAL A 7 -6.13 -8.27 4.89
CA VAL A 7 -4.69 -8.01 4.96
C VAL A 7 -3.99 -9.06 4.09
N PRO A 8 -3.04 -8.69 3.24
CA PRO A 8 -2.26 -9.67 2.48
C PRO A 8 -1.50 -10.61 3.42
N GLU A 9 -1.31 -11.85 2.97
CA GLU A 9 -0.54 -12.86 3.73
C GLU A 9 0.97 -12.64 3.64
N TRP A 10 1.41 -11.82 2.69
CA TRP A 10 2.80 -11.45 2.46
C TRP A 10 3.02 -9.95 2.72
N GLY A 11 4.30 -9.58 2.94
CA GLY A 11 4.71 -8.23 3.29
C GLY A 11 4.63 -7.94 4.80
N GLU A 12 5.21 -6.82 5.19
CA GLU A 12 5.35 -6.40 6.57
C GLU A 12 4.79 -5.00 6.82
N LYS A 13 4.28 -4.76 8.03
CA LYS A 13 3.79 -3.43 8.41
C LYS A 13 4.94 -2.47 8.62
N ILE A 14 4.79 -1.26 8.09
CA ILE A 14 5.63 -0.11 8.47
C ILE A 14 5.44 0.19 9.96
N ARG A 15 6.54 0.45 10.66
CA ARG A 15 6.56 0.78 12.10
C ARG A 15 7.08 2.20 12.33
N ILE A 16 6.79 2.76 13.50
CA ILE A 16 7.41 3.99 13.97
C ILE A 16 8.23 3.66 15.21
N GLU A 17 9.53 3.95 15.17
CA GLU A 17 10.46 3.74 16.27
C GLU A 17 11.23 5.03 16.53
N ASN A 18 11.23 5.51 17.77
CA ASN A 18 11.92 6.75 18.16
C ASN A 18 11.57 7.96 17.27
N GLY A 19 10.31 8.05 16.84
CA GLY A 19 9.83 9.13 15.96
C GLY A 19 10.25 9.03 14.49
N ARG A 20 10.83 7.90 14.07
CA ARG A 20 11.21 7.64 12.67
C ARG A 20 10.43 6.46 12.10
N LEU A 21 10.13 6.54 10.81
CA LEU A 21 9.57 5.41 10.07
C LEU A 21 10.62 4.34 9.87
N VAL A 22 10.29 3.11 10.24
CA VAL A 22 11.03 1.91 9.90
C VAL A 22 10.23 1.19 8.84
N VAL A 23 10.71 1.27 7.59
CA VAL A 23 10.06 0.72 6.40
C VAL A 23 10.81 -0.55 6.01
N PRO A 24 10.16 -1.74 6.03
CA PRO A 24 10.77 -2.98 5.56
C PRO A 24 10.86 -3.01 4.02
N ASP A 25 11.64 -3.95 3.47
CA ASP A 25 11.84 -4.08 2.01
C ASP A 25 10.55 -4.44 1.26
N HIS A 26 9.62 -5.13 1.92
CA HIS A 26 8.30 -5.48 1.37
C HIS A 26 7.17 -4.91 2.24
N PRO A 27 6.92 -3.59 2.19
CA PRO A 27 5.93 -2.96 3.05
C PRO A 27 4.50 -3.20 2.55
N ILE A 28 3.57 -3.40 3.48
CA ILE A 28 2.13 -3.37 3.19
C ILE A 28 1.67 -1.90 3.15
N VAL A 29 1.27 -1.43 1.97
CA VAL A 29 0.71 -0.09 1.77
C VAL A 29 -0.79 -0.20 1.52
N ALA A 30 -1.59 0.45 2.36
CA ALA A 30 -3.03 0.53 2.17
C ALA A 30 -3.38 1.65 1.19
N PHE A 31 -4.34 1.40 0.31
CA PHE A 31 -4.90 2.40 -0.60
C PHE A 31 -6.43 2.40 -0.55
N ILE A 32 -7.01 3.50 -1.00
CA ILE A 32 -8.45 3.64 -1.26
C ILE A 32 -8.54 4.15 -2.70
N GLU A 33 -9.21 3.40 -3.57
CA GLU A 33 -9.35 3.78 -4.99
C GLU A 33 -10.08 5.12 -5.15
N GLY A 34 -10.98 5.43 -4.22
CA GLY A 34 -11.81 6.63 -4.24
C GLY A 34 -13.04 6.46 -5.15
N ASP A 35 -13.74 7.57 -5.38
CA ASP A 35 -14.94 7.62 -6.21
C ASP A 35 -14.65 8.38 -7.54
N GLY A 36 -15.59 8.34 -8.48
CA GLY A 36 -15.46 9.05 -9.75
C GLY A 36 -14.31 8.49 -10.59
N THR A 37 -13.33 9.34 -10.94
CA THR A 37 -12.15 8.94 -11.72
C THR A 37 -11.05 8.26 -10.89
N GLY A 38 -11.25 8.09 -9.58
CA GLY A 38 -10.28 7.48 -8.67
C GLY A 38 -9.79 6.09 -9.11
N PRO A 39 -10.69 5.13 -9.39
CA PRO A 39 -10.30 3.80 -9.87
C PRO A 39 -9.50 3.83 -11.17
N ASP A 40 -9.85 4.71 -12.12
CA ASP A 40 -9.13 4.84 -13.39
C ASP A 40 -7.68 5.33 -13.17
N ILE A 41 -7.51 6.32 -12.29
CA ILE A 41 -6.20 6.87 -11.95
C ILE A 41 -5.37 5.83 -11.18
N TRP A 42 -5.97 5.14 -10.21
CA TRP A 42 -5.26 4.12 -9.43
C TRP A 42 -4.77 2.97 -10.30
N ASN A 43 -5.63 2.46 -11.20
CA ASN A 43 -5.27 1.40 -12.15
C ASN A 43 -4.11 1.81 -13.09
N ALA A 44 -4.01 3.10 -13.42
CA ALA A 44 -2.89 3.62 -14.21
C ALA A 44 -1.62 3.88 -13.36
N ALA A 45 -1.76 4.23 -12.09
CA ALA A 45 -0.66 4.59 -11.20
C ALA A 45 0.06 3.37 -10.63
N GLN A 46 -0.67 2.32 -10.24
CA GLN A 46 -0.09 1.15 -9.59
C GLN A 46 1.05 0.50 -10.40
N PRO A 47 0.91 0.22 -11.72
CA PRO A 47 2.00 -0.37 -12.50
C PRO A 47 3.25 0.51 -12.58
N VAL A 48 3.09 1.84 -12.48
CA VAL A 48 4.21 2.79 -12.47
C VAL A 48 4.97 2.69 -11.14
N PHE A 49 4.27 2.55 -10.02
CA PHE A 49 4.91 2.33 -8.72
C PHE A 49 5.61 0.99 -8.66
N ASP A 50 4.96 -0.08 -9.11
CA ASP A 50 5.54 -1.43 -9.11
C ASP A 50 6.83 -1.48 -9.94
N ALA A 51 6.81 -0.92 -11.16
CA ALA A 51 7.99 -0.86 -12.03
C ALA A 51 9.11 0.09 -11.54
N ALA A 52 8.78 1.08 -10.72
CA ALA A 52 9.78 1.97 -10.12
C ALA A 52 10.52 1.33 -8.92
N VAL A 53 9.95 0.25 -8.37
CA VAL A 53 10.50 -0.49 -7.23
C VAL A 53 11.23 -1.77 -7.66
N GLU A 54 10.87 -2.38 -8.79
CA GLU A 54 11.64 -3.47 -9.43
C GLU A 54 13.13 -3.13 -9.63
#